data_AF-A0A7J7VWN8-F1
#
_entry.id   AF-A0A7J7VWN8-F1
#
_cell.length_a   1.000
_cell.length_b   1.000
_cell.length_c   1.000
_cell.angle_alpha   90.00
_cell.angle_beta   90.00
_cell.angle_gamma   90.00
#
_symmetry.space_group_name_H-M   'P 1'
#
loop_
_entity.id
_entity.type
_entity.pdbx_description
1 polymer ?
#
loop_
_entity_poly.entity_id
_entity_poly.type
_entity_poly.pdbx_seq_one_letter_code
_entity_poly.pdbx_strand_id
1 'polypeptide(L)'
;MSVWNTSVTVSAWPSSASYWICSMTWRPSARKCLSLGDLGELPFPFPDGFNSCPDVCFQVEGCSFLCHKAFFCGRSDYFRALLDDHFRENEGLEASGGLPAITLHGLTPHVFTHVLYYIYTNHTEVPPEVAYDVLSMADMYLLPGLKRLCGRSLAQLLDEDSVVGLWRVAKLFRLARLEDQCTEYMAKVIEKLVEQEDFSEAVREEAAAVRGRQEQDSIPLVDDIRFHITSVVQTYSNIKEMERRLHALEDLLVSIGLDC
;
A
#
# COMPACT_ATOMS: atom_id res chain seq x y z
N MET A 1 35.70 22.86 -23.53
CA MET A 1 34.98 22.21 -22.41
C MET A 1 33.51 22.33 -22.74
N SER A 2 32.96 21.29 -23.36
CA SER A 2 31.64 21.34 -24.00
C SER A 2 30.69 20.44 -23.21
N VAL A 3 29.70 21.07 -22.60
CA VAL A 3 28.60 20.45 -21.86
C VAL A 3 27.68 19.76 -22.87
N TRP A 4 27.48 18.45 -22.73
CA TRP A 4 26.42 17.73 -23.46
C TRP A 4 25.16 17.75 -22.61
N ASN A 5 24.21 18.56 -23.05
CA ASN A 5 22.84 18.63 -22.55
C ASN A 5 22.01 17.60 -23.34
N THR A 6 21.66 16.45 -22.75
CA THR A 6 20.72 15.50 -23.35
C THR A 6 19.33 15.72 -22.76
N SER A 7 18.59 16.62 -23.39
CA SER A 7 17.13 16.69 -23.27
C SER A 7 16.53 15.45 -23.93
N VAL A 8 16.09 14.47 -23.15
CA VAL A 8 15.21 13.41 -23.64
C VAL A 8 13.81 13.99 -23.71
N THR A 9 13.36 14.31 -24.92
CA THR A 9 11.99 14.71 -25.19
C THR A 9 11.07 13.51 -24.97
N VAL A 10 10.21 13.59 -23.95
CA VAL A 10 9.05 12.72 -23.80
C VAL A 10 8.14 12.98 -25.00
N SER A 11 8.24 12.13 -26.02
CA SER A 11 7.28 12.12 -27.12
C SER A 11 5.95 11.65 -26.55
N ALA A 12 4.95 12.53 -26.66
CA ALA A 12 3.59 12.28 -26.25
C ALA A 12 3.04 11.04 -26.97
N TRP A 13 2.73 10.00 -26.19
CA TRP A 13 1.99 8.85 -26.69
C TRP A 13 0.52 9.24 -26.89
N PRO A 14 -0.18 8.70 -27.92
CA PRO A 14 -1.52 9.14 -28.25
C PRO A 14 -2.52 8.83 -27.13
N SER A 15 -3.44 9.76 -26.88
CA SER A 15 -4.53 9.71 -25.87
C SER A 15 -5.52 8.54 -26.03
N SER A 16 -5.25 7.56 -26.87
CA SER A 16 -6.10 6.39 -27.09
C SER A 16 -5.88 5.27 -26.08
N ALA A 17 -4.73 5.20 -25.38
CA ALA A 17 -4.46 4.20 -24.33
C ALA A 17 -5.52 4.21 -23.20
N SER A 18 -6.15 5.36 -22.97
CA SER A 18 -7.17 5.58 -21.93
C SER A 18 -8.53 4.95 -22.25
N TYR A 19 -8.84 4.67 -23.52
CA TYR A 19 -10.14 4.13 -23.96
C TYR A 19 -10.19 2.59 -23.98
N TRP A 20 -9.04 1.90 -23.98
CA TRP A 20 -8.98 0.43 -24.08
C TRP A 20 -9.20 -0.30 -22.75
N ILE A 21 -9.25 0.45 -21.63
CA ILE A 21 -9.23 -0.09 -20.26
C ILE A 21 -10.66 -0.34 -19.71
N CYS A 22 -11.71 0.15 -20.40
CA CYS A 22 -13.06 0.27 -19.82
C CYS A 22 -13.99 -0.96 -19.99
N SER A 23 -13.50 -2.11 -20.47
CA SER A 23 -14.39 -3.26 -20.76
C SER A 23 -13.81 -4.64 -20.40
N MET A 24 -12.93 -4.72 -19.40
CA MET A 24 -12.33 -5.99 -18.96
C MET A 24 -12.98 -6.48 -17.66
N THR A 25 -13.85 -7.48 -17.74
CA THR A 25 -14.41 -8.17 -16.57
C THR A 25 -13.47 -9.27 -16.10
N TRP A 26 -13.02 -9.14 -14.84
CA TRP A 26 -12.18 -10.10 -14.13
C TRP A 26 -12.92 -11.43 -13.89
N ARG A 27 -12.24 -12.57 -14.12
CA ARG A 27 -12.66 -13.88 -13.60
C ARG A 27 -11.64 -14.36 -12.56
N PRO A 28 -11.98 -14.38 -11.26
CA PRO A 28 -11.11 -14.94 -10.23
C PRO A 28 -11.15 -16.46 -10.36
N SER A 29 -10.26 -17.03 -11.14
CA SER A 29 -9.99 -18.47 -11.07
C SER A 29 -8.51 -18.67 -10.80
N ALA A 30 -8.20 -18.90 -9.53
CA ALA A 30 -6.92 -19.33 -8.99
C ALA A 30 -6.51 -20.75 -9.47
N ARG A 31 -6.73 -21.08 -10.75
CA ARG A 31 -6.50 -22.42 -11.32
C ARG A 31 -5.67 -22.43 -12.61
N LYS A 32 -4.79 -21.46 -12.78
CA LYS A 32 -3.61 -21.67 -13.63
C LYS A 32 -2.37 -21.17 -12.89
N CYS A 33 -1.97 -21.93 -11.86
CA CYS A 33 -0.53 -22.22 -11.77
C CYS A 33 -0.19 -22.85 -13.13
N LEU A 34 0.43 -22.09 -14.02
CA LEU A 34 0.79 -22.56 -15.35
C LEU A 34 1.79 -23.70 -15.15
N SER A 35 1.31 -24.94 -15.29
CA SER A 35 2.16 -26.10 -15.45
C SER A 35 3.15 -25.85 -16.59
N LEU A 36 4.33 -26.47 -16.47
CA LEU A 36 5.56 -26.41 -17.28
C LEU A 36 5.43 -26.56 -18.83
N GLY A 37 4.29 -26.28 -19.44
CA GLY A 37 4.04 -26.40 -20.88
C GLY A 37 3.19 -25.28 -21.52
N ASP A 38 2.55 -24.40 -20.75
CA ASP A 38 1.79 -23.25 -21.29
C ASP A 38 2.57 -21.97 -21.03
N LEU A 39 3.52 -21.65 -21.93
CA LEU A 39 4.20 -20.37 -21.92
C LEU A 39 3.23 -19.27 -22.40
N GLY A 40 2.82 -18.41 -21.47
CA GLY A 40 2.84 -16.98 -21.78
C GLY A 40 1.58 -16.32 -22.31
N GLU A 41 0.39 -16.65 -21.81
CA GLU A 41 -0.72 -15.70 -21.92
C GLU A 41 -0.64 -14.67 -20.79
N LEU A 42 -0.55 -13.40 -21.16
CA LEU A 42 -0.75 -12.29 -20.22
C LEU A 42 -2.14 -12.41 -19.58
N PRO A 43 -2.35 -11.90 -18.35
CA PRO A 43 -3.64 -11.96 -17.67
C PRO A 43 -4.76 -11.13 -18.36
N PHE A 44 -4.49 -10.58 -19.55
CA PHE A 44 -5.41 -9.76 -20.33
C PHE A 44 -5.56 -10.36 -21.73
N PRO A 45 -6.80 -10.58 -22.21
CA PRO A 45 -7.03 -10.98 -23.59
C PRO A 45 -6.62 -9.83 -24.51
N PHE A 46 -5.64 -10.07 -25.38
CA PHE A 46 -5.33 -9.15 -26.48
C PHE A 46 -6.39 -9.30 -27.57
N PRO A 47 -6.87 -8.19 -28.17
CA PRO A 47 -7.59 -8.28 -29.43
C PRO A 47 -6.69 -8.96 -30.47
N ASP A 48 -7.24 -9.95 -31.18
CA ASP A 48 -6.53 -10.84 -32.09
C ASP A 48 -5.47 -10.13 -32.96
N GLY A 49 -4.23 -10.66 -32.96
CA GLY A 49 -3.21 -10.32 -33.96
C GLY A 49 -1.99 -9.52 -33.50
N PHE A 50 -1.91 -9.10 -32.23
CA PHE A 50 -0.66 -8.59 -31.66
C PHE A 50 0.10 -9.73 -30.98
N ASN A 51 1.26 -10.10 -31.54
CA ASN A 51 2.24 -10.91 -30.79
C ASN A 51 2.66 -10.10 -29.56
N SER A 52 2.34 -10.59 -28.36
CA SER A 52 2.95 -10.06 -27.15
C SER A 52 4.45 -10.34 -27.26
N CYS A 53 5.26 -9.28 -27.22
CA CYS A 53 6.71 -9.37 -27.23
C CYS A 53 7.23 -9.05 -25.81
N PRO A 54 7.08 -9.97 -24.84
CA PRO A 54 7.64 -9.76 -23.51
C PRO A 54 9.16 -9.69 -23.61
N ASP A 55 9.77 -8.79 -22.84
CA ASP A 55 11.21 -8.53 -22.81
C ASP A 55 11.82 -8.82 -21.41
N VAL A 56 11.01 -9.32 -20.47
CA VAL A 56 11.43 -9.80 -19.14
C VAL A 56 10.49 -10.89 -18.61
N CYS A 57 11.02 -11.83 -17.82
CA CYS A 57 10.26 -12.81 -17.05
C CYS A 57 10.47 -12.60 -15.55
N PHE A 58 9.41 -12.51 -14.76
CA PHE A 58 9.49 -12.56 -13.31
C PHE A 58 9.13 -13.97 -12.80
N GLN A 59 9.99 -14.57 -11.98
CA GLN A 59 9.76 -15.86 -11.36
C GLN A 59 9.35 -15.65 -9.89
N VAL A 60 8.21 -16.20 -9.49
CA VAL A 60 7.65 -16.10 -8.13
C VAL A 60 7.19 -17.49 -7.69
N GLU A 61 7.82 -18.05 -6.66
CA GLU A 61 7.50 -19.39 -6.13
C GLU A 61 7.35 -20.48 -7.23
N GLY A 62 8.25 -20.46 -8.22
CA GLY A 62 8.23 -21.41 -9.34
C GLY A 62 7.24 -21.09 -10.46
N CYS A 63 6.43 -20.04 -10.33
CA CYS A 63 5.57 -19.52 -11.40
C CYS A 63 6.32 -18.49 -12.25
N SER A 64 6.20 -18.56 -13.57
CA SER A 64 6.80 -17.61 -14.51
C SER A 64 5.77 -16.60 -15.02
N PHE A 65 6.10 -15.31 -14.95
CA PHE A 65 5.29 -14.19 -15.41
C PHE A 65 6.02 -13.45 -16.52
N LEU A 66 5.57 -13.61 -17.77
CA LEU A 66 6.10 -12.86 -18.90
C LEU A 66 5.55 -11.43 -18.88
N CYS A 67 6.44 -10.44 -18.98
CA CYS A 67 6.15 -9.05 -18.71
C CYS A 67 6.89 -8.11 -19.67
N HIS A 68 6.57 -6.82 -19.58
CA HIS A 68 7.16 -5.77 -20.39
C HIS A 68 7.88 -4.74 -19.51
N LYS A 69 9.20 -4.63 -19.63
CA LYS A 69 10.06 -3.73 -18.84
C LYS A 69 9.54 -2.30 -18.86
N ALA A 70 9.07 -1.83 -20.02
CA ALA A 70 8.55 -0.48 -20.20
C ALA A 70 7.47 -0.09 -19.15
N PHE A 71 6.56 -1.00 -18.80
CA PHE A 71 5.52 -0.72 -17.82
C PHE A 71 6.06 -0.70 -16.38
N PHE A 72 6.98 -1.62 -16.07
CA PHE A 72 7.59 -1.73 -14.75
C PHE A 72 8.52 -0.53 -14.47
N CYS A 73 9.46 -0.24 -15.37
CA CYS A 73 10.38 0.90 -15.24
C CYS A 73 9.64 2.24 -15.26
N GLY A 74 8.57 2.35 -16.05
CA GLY A 74 7.79 3.58 -16.15
C GLY A 74 6.93 3.89 -14.93
N ARG A 75 6.67 2.91 -14.06
CA ARG A 75 5.75 3.06 -12.91
C ARG A 75 6.37 2.79 -11.54
N SER A 76 7.57 2.24 -11.49
CA SER A 76 8.26 1.91 -10.25
C SER A 76 9.73 2.23 -10.36
N ASP A 77 10.21 3.09 -9.45
CA ASP A 77 11.63 3.40 -9.35
C ASP A 77 12.44 2.18 -8.88
N TYR A 78 11.84 1.29 -8.09
CA TYR A 78 12.44 0.03 -7.70
C TYR A 78 12.71 -0.84 -8.93
N PHE A 79 11.69 -1.08 -9.76
CA PHE A 79 11.85 -1.90 -10.95
C PHE A 79 12.71 -1.21 -12.01
N ARG A 80 12.67 0.12 -12.11
CA ARG A 80 13.60 0.88 -12.96
C ARG A 80 15.05 0.60 -12.55
N ALA A 81 15.38 0.74 -11.26
CA ALA A 81 16.72 0.43 -10.76
C ALA A 81 17.09 -1.05 -10.97
N LEU A 82 16.16 -1.97 -10.70
CA LEU A 82 16.36 -3.42 -10.87
C LEU A 82 16.62 -3.82 -12.34
N LEU A 83 16.03 -3.10 -13.30
CA LEU A 83 16.07 -3.44 -14.72
C LEU A 83 17.08 -2.60 -15.52
N ASP A 84 17.45 -1.40 -15.04
CA ASP A 84 18.44 -0.50 -15.65
C ASP A 84 19.88 -0.90 -15.30
N ASP A 85 20.12 -1.46 -14.11
CA ASP A 85 21.41 -2.08 -13.82
C ASP A 85 21.52 -3.30 -14.73
N HIS A 86 22.29 -3.16 -15.82
CA HIS A 86 22.50 -4.22 -16.81
C HIS A 86 22.65 -5.53 -16.06
N PHE A 87 21.70 -6.47 -16.26
CA PHE A 87 21.41 -7.72 -15.54
C PHE A 87 22.60 -8.66 -15.26
N ARG A 88 23.70 -8.15 -14.72
CA ARG A 88 24.98 -8.85 -14.59
C ARG A 88 24.95 -9.85 -13.44
N GLU A 89 24.03 -9.70 -12.50
CA GLU A 89 23.86 -10.64 -11.39
C GLU A 89 22.94 -11.83 -11.74
N ASN A 90 22.21 -11.78 -12.87
CA ASN A 90 21.25 -12.83 -13.28
C ASN A 90 21.58 -13.51 -14.62
N GLU A 91 22.80 -13.36 -15.16
CA GLU A 91 23.28 -13.97 -16.42
C GLU A 91 23.21 -15.52 -16.47
N GLY A 92 22.68 -16.20 -15.45
CA GLY A 92 22.55 -17.67 -15.40
C GLY A 92 21.12 -18.23 -15.43
N LEU A 93 20.07 -17.41 -15.39
CA LEU A 93 18.67 -17.88 -15.41
C LEU A 93 17.97 -17.40 -16.68
N GLU A 94 18.25 -18.08 -17.78
CA GLU A 94 17.44 -17.94 -19.00
C GLU A 94 16.11 -18.65 -18.78
N ALA A 95 14.99 -17.92 -18.88
CA ALA A 95 13.70 -18.58 -19.06
C ALA A 95 13.68 -19.28 -20.44
N SER A 96 12.86 -20.32 -20.59
CA SER A 96 12.66 -21.01 -21.87
C SER A 96 12.40 -20.00 -23.00
N GLY A 97 13.38 -19.78 -23.88
CA GLY A 97 13.31 -18.80 -24.96
C GLY A 97 14.35 -17.65 -24.93
N GLY A 98 15.34 -17.67 -24.04
CA GLY A 98 16.44 -16.68 -24.00
C GLY A 98 16.04 -15.33 -23.40
N LEU A 99 14.91 -15.28 -22.70
CA LEU A 99 14.41 -14.08 -22.04
C LEU A 99 15.08 -13.90 -20.67
N PRO A 100 15.54 -12.69 -20.31
CA PRO A 100 16.09 -12.44 -18.97
C PRO A 100 15.04 -12.74 -17.91
N ALA A 101 15.36 -13.63 -16.96
CA ALA A 101 14.51 -13.95 -15.83
C ALA A 101 14.99 -13.27 -14.54
N ILE A 102 14.05 -12.79 -13.73
CA ILE A 102 14.30 -12.25 -12.39
C ILE A 102 13.46 -13.02 -11.39
N THR A 103 14.11 -13.62 -10.39
CA THR A 103 13.40 -14.22 -9.27
C THR A 103 13.04 -13.16 -8.25
N LEU A 104 11.75 -13.05 -7.94
CA LEU A 104 11.25 -12.21 -6.84
C LEU A 104 10.98 -13.11 -5.63
N HIS A 105 11.38 -12.65 -4.46
CA HIS A 105 11.30 -13.39 -3.20
C HIS A 105 10.35 -12.70 -2.22
N GLY A 106 9.79 -13.46 -1.27
CA GLY A 106 8.97 -12.92 -0.19
C GLY A 106 7.53 -12.55 -0.59
N LEU A 107 7.05 -13.02 -1.74
CA LEU A 107 5.67 -12.85 -2.17
C LEU A 107 5.15 -14.09 -2.90
N THR A 108 3.84 -14.29 -2.82
CA THR A 108 3.15 -15.36 -3.52
C THR A 108 2.75 -14.91 -4.94
N PRO A 109 2.52 -15.87 -5.87
CA PRO A 109 1.95 -15.57 -7.18
C PRO A 109 0.63 -14.77 -7.13
N HIS A 110 -0.18 -15.02 -6.09
CA HIS A 110 -1.45 -14.32 -5.86
C HIS A 110 -1.22 -12.83 -5.57
N VAL A 111 -0.32 -12.51 -4.65
CA VAL A 111 0.05 -11.12 -4.31
C VAL A 111 0.69 -10.43 -5.51
N PHE A 112 1.60 -11.11 -6.21
CA PHE A 112 2.24 -10.55 -7.41
C PHE A 112 1.24 -10.23 -8.53
N THR A 113 0.15 -10.99 -8.65
CA THR A 113 -0.89 -10.72 -9.64
C THR A 113 -1.56 -9.35 -9.42
N HIS A 114 -1.78 -8.93 -8.16
CA HIS A 114 -2.30 -7.59 -7.88
C HIS A 114 -1.31 -6.48 -8.28
N VAL A 115 -0.02 -6.69 -7.98
CA VAL A 115 1.07 -5.77 -8.39
C VAL A 115 1.12 -5.66 -9.91
N LEU A 116 1.12 -6.79 -10.60
CA LEU A 116 1.14 -6.87 -12.05
C LEU A 116 -0.05 -6.13 -12.66
N TYR A 117 -1.27 -6.44 -12.20
CA TYR A 117 -2.48 -5.81 -12.71
C TYR A 117 -2.46 -4.29 -12.51
N TYR A 118 -1.95 -3.82 -11.36
CA TYR A 118 -1.74 -2.40 -11.08
C TYR A 118 -0.71 -1.76 -12.03
N ILE A 119 0.41 -2.43 -12.29
CA ILE A 119 1.44 -1.93 -13.20
C ILE A 119 0.93 -1.79 -14.65
N TYR A 120 -0.02 -2.60 -15.08
CA TYR A 120 -0.60 -2.45 -16.41
C TYR A 120 -1.75 -1.42 -16.44
N THR A 121 -2.66 -1.47 -15.46
CA THR A 121 -3.96 -0.76 -15.56
C THR A 121 -4.07 0.47 -14.66
N ASN A 122 -3.12 0.67 -13.73
CA ASN A 122 -3.15 1.70 -12.69
C ASN A 122 -4.34 1.55 -11.72
N HIS A 123 -4.94 0.36 -11.72
CA HIS A 123 -6.03 -0.05 -10.84
C HIS A 123 -5.78 -1.50 -10.42
N THR A 124 -6.34 -1.93 -9.31
CA THR A 124 -6.52 -3.34 -8.96
C THR A 124 -7.50 -3.41 -7.80
N GLU A 125 -8.36 -4.41 -7.79
CA GLU A 125 -9.20 -4.69 -6.63
C GLU A 125 -8.37 -5.49 -5.64
N VAL A 126 -8.12 -4.92 -4.46
CA VAL A 126 -7.37 -5.57 -3.40
C VAL A 126 -8.37 -5.98 -2.33
N PRO A 127 -8.70 -7.28 -2.18
CA PRO A 127 -9.60 -7.71 -1.14
C PRO A 127 -8.92 -7.60 0.25
N PRO A 128 -9.66 -7.33 1.34
CA PRO A 128 -9.07 -7.02 2.65
C PRO A 128 -8.13 -8.11 3.18
N GLU A 129 -8.40 -9.38 2.86
CA GLU A 129 -7.67 -10.55 3.35
C GLU A 129 -6.23 -10.61 2.85
N VAL A 130 -5.94 -9.99 1.69
CA VAL A 130 -4.58 -9.93 1.10
C VAL A 130 -4.01 -8.52 1.09
N ALA A 131 -4.77 -7.55 1.61
CA ALA A 131 -4.41 -6.13 1.51
C ALA A 131 -3.09 -5.81 2.23
N TYR A 132 -2.78 -6.50 3.32
CA TYR A 132 -1.52 -6.31 4.04
C TYR A 132 -0.30 -6.80 3.25
N ASP A 133 -0.38 -7.98 2.64
CA ASP A 133 0.71 -8.54 1.83
C ASP A 133 0.95 -7.69 0.58
N VAL A 134 -0.13 -7.28 -0.09
CA VAL A 134 -0.05 -6.38 -1.25
C VAL A 134 0.48 -5.00 -0.83
N LEU A 135 0.11 -4.48 0.34
CA LEU A 135 0.64 -3.22 0.87
C LEU A 135 2.14 -3.30 1.10
N SER A 136 2.62 -4.39 1.69
CA SER A 136 4.04 -4.63 1.95
C SER A 136 4.85 -4.64 0.66
N MET A 137 4.34 -5.32 -0.37
CA MET A 137 4.96 -5.33 -1.70
C MET A 137 4.85 -3.99 -2.43
N ALA A 138 3.74 -3.29 -2.27
CA ALA A 138 3.56 -1.95 -2.84
C ALA A 138 4.54 -0.93 -2.24
N ASP A 139 4.90 -1.06 -0.96
CA ASP A 139 5.94 -0.24 -0.35
C ASP A 139 7.33 -0.62 -0.84
N MET A 140 7.68 -1.91 -0.84
CA MET A 140 8.96 -2.41 -1.34
C MET A 140 9.21 -2.04 -2.80
N TYR A 141 8.19 -2.18 -3.65
CA TYR A 141 8.27 -1.86 -5.07
C TYR A 141 8.01 -0.39 -5.38
N LEU A 142 7.92 0.48 -4.37
CA LEU A 142 7.76 1.92 -4.53
C LEU A 142 6.55 2.29 -5.41
N LEU A 143 5.40 1.68 -5.13
CA LEU A 143 4.12 1.87 -5.84
C LEU A 143 3.13 2.65 -4.95
N PRO A 144 3.30 3.97 -4.76
CA PRO A 144 2.49 4.74 -3.82
C PRO A 144 0.99 4.76 -4.16
N GLY A 145 0.63 4.63 -5.44
CA GLY A 145 -0.78 4.50 -5.82
C GLY A 145 -1.40 3.18 -5.39
N LEU A 146 -0.67 2.06 -5.49
CA LEU A 146 -1.12 0.76 -5.00
C LEU A 146 -1.24 0.73 -3.47
N LYS A 147 -0.29 1.36 -2.76
CA LYS A 147 -0.39 1.53 -1.30
C LYS A 147 -1.70 2.22 -0.89
N ARG A 148 -2.12 3.27 -1.62
CA ARG A 148 -3.39 3.94 -1.37
C ARG A 148 -4.60 3.03 -1.62
N LEU A 149 -4.55 2.16 -2.64
CA LEU A 149 -5.61 1.18 -2.88
C LEU A 149 -5.72 0.20 -1.72
N CYS A 150 -4.60 -0.31 -1.22
CA CYS A 150 -4.54 -1.21 -0.08
C CYS A 150 -5.07 -0.54 1.20
N GLY A 151 -4.69 0.71 1.46
CA GLY A 151 -5.20 1.48 2.60
C GLY A 151 -6.72 1.64 2.60
N ARG A 152 -7.34 1.85 1.42
CA ARG A 152 -8.82 1.87 1.30
C ARG A 152 -9.48 0.52 1.57
N SER A 153 -8.79 -0.58 1.25
CA SER A 153 -9.28 -1.92 1.53
C SER A 153 -9.20 -2.24 3.02
N LEU A 154 -8.05 -1.94 3.65
CA LEU A 154 -7.84 -2.11 5.09
C LEU A 154 -8.80 -1.27 5.94
N ALA A 155 -9.19 -0.08 5.49
CA ALA A 155 -10.20 0.73 6.18
C ALA A 155 -11.56 0.03 6.35
N GLN A 156 -11.87 -0.98 5.53
CA GLN A 156 -13.12 -1.75 5.64
C GLN A 156 -13.10 -2.73 6.83
N LEU A 157 -11.92 -3.00 7.39
CA LEU A 157 -11.72 -3.87 8.54
C LEU A 157 -11.74 -3.11 9.88
N LEU A 158 -11.99 -1.80 9.88
CA LEU A 158 -11.98 -1.00 11.10
C LEU A 158 -13.10 -1.43 12.06
N ASP A 159 -12.69 -1.93 13.21
CA ASP A 159 -13.55 -2.26 14.35
C ASP A 159 -12.87 -1.89 15.69
N GLU A 160 -13.57 -2.13 16.82
CA GLU A 160 -13.10 -1.78 18.17
C GLU A 160 -11.79 -2.49 18.54
N ASP A 161 -11.53 -3.69 18.02
CA ASP A 161 -10.37 -4.51 18.38
C ASP A 161 -9.17 -4.32 17.43
N SER A 162 -9.43 -3.98 16.16
CA SER A 162 -8.42 -3.86 15.11
C SER A 162 -7.91 -2.44 14.90
N VAL A 163 -8.63 -1.41 15.37
CA VAL A 163 -8.32 -0.01 15.05
C VAL A 163 -6.90 0.40 15.47
N VAL A 164 -6.42 -0.07 16.62
CA VAL A 164 -5.06 0.23 17.11
C VAL A 164 -4.01 -0.43 16.21
N GLY A 165 -4.23 -1.70 15.83
CA GLY A 165 -3.36 -2.42 14.92
C GLY A 165 -3.33 -1.79 13.52
N LEU A 166 -4.49 -1.44 12.96
CA LEU A 166 -4.60 -0.77 11.66
C LEU A 166 -3.98 0.62 11.67
N TRP A 167 -4.10 1.37 12.76
CA TRP A 167 -3.42 2.65 12.93
C TRP A 167 -1.89 2.49 12.93
N ARG A 168 -1.34 1.51 13.68
CA ARG A 168 0.09 1.18 13.67
C ARG A 168 0.57 0.84 12.24
N VAL A 169 -0.21 0.05 11.49
CA VAL A 169 0.07 -0.27 10.07
C VAL A 169 0.02 0.99 9.21
N ALA A 170 -1.00 1.82 9.37
CA ALA A 170 -1.15 3.06 8.61
C ALA A 170 0.07 3.97 8.80
N LYS A 171 0.51 4.13 10.04
CA LYS A 171 1.69 4.91 10.40
C LYS A 171 2.97 4.32 9.82
N LEU A 172 3.19 3.02 10.00
CA LEU A 172 4.37 2.30 9.47
C LEU A 172 4.53 2.49 7.96
N PHE A 173 3.43 2.34 7.22
CA PHE A 173 3.41 2.49 5.76
C PHE A 173 3.12 3.93 5.30
N ARG A 174 3.05 4.92 6.20
CA ARG A 174 2.77 6.33 5.87
C ARG A 174 1.50 6.52 5.03
N LEU A 175 0.40 5.90 5.46
CA LEU A 175 -0.92 5.96 4.84
C LEU A 175 -1.79 7.03 5.54
N ALA A 176 -1.49 8.31 5.31
CA ALA A 176 -2.13 9.44 6.01
C ALA A 176 -3.67 9.39 6.04
N ARG A 177 -4.31 8.95 4.94
CA ARG A 177 -5.77 8.82 4.90
C ARG A 177 -6.31 7.69 5.79
N LEU A 178 -5.60 6.55 5.84
CA LEU A 178 -6.01 5.46 6.73
C LEU A 178 -5.76 5.83 8.18
N GLU A 179 -4.66 6.54 8.46
CA GLU A 179 -4.33 7.05 9.79
C GLU A 179 -5.44 7.97 10.32
N ASP A 180 -5.86 8.96 9.53
CA ASP A 180 -6.99 9.85 9.81
C ASP A 180 -8.31 9.09 10.05
N GLN A 181 -8.59 8.06 9.22
CA GLN A 181 -9.77 7.21 9.42
C GLN A 181 -9.71 6.41 10.73
N CYS A 182 -8.52 5.97 11.14
CA CYS A 182 -8.34 5.27 12.41
C CYS A 182 -8.54 6.22 13.59
N THR A 183 -7.94 7.41 13.58
CA THR A 183 -8.08 8.40 14.66
C THR A 183 -9.50 8.94 14.77
N GLU A 184 -10.20 9.11 13.63
CA GLU A 184 -11.62 9.45 13.61
C GLU A 184 -12.47 8.34 14.24
N TYR A 185 -12.15 7.07 13.98
CA TYR A 185 -12.84 5.94 14.59
C TYR A 185 -12.54 5.84 16.09
N MET A 186 -11.27 5.95 16.50
CA MET A 186 -10.86 5.96 17.91
C MET A 186 -11.60 7.04 18.70
N ALA A 187 -11.71 8.26 18.15
CA ALA A 187 -12.49 9.34 18.76
C ALA A 187 -13.98 9.02 18.95
N LYS A 188 -14.54 8.10 18.15
CA LYS A 188 -15.94 7.64 18.29
C LYS A 188 -16.12 6.62 19.40
N VAL A 189 -15.11 5.78 19.65
CA VAL A 189 -15.17 4.65 20.60
C VAL A 189 -14.28 4.84 21.83
N ILE A 190 -13.76 6.06 22.04
CA ILE A 190 -12.72 6.32 23.03
C ILE A 190 -13.07 5.85 24.44
N GLU A 191 -14.34 5.98 24.85
CA GLU A 191 -14.81 5.55 26.18
C GLU A 191 -14.56 4.05 26.46
N LYS A 192 -14.59 3.20 25.42
CA LYS A 192 -14.23 1.78 25.54
C LYS A 192 -12.75 1.53 25.28
N LEU A 193 -12.19 2.28 24.33
CA LEU A 193 -10.82 2.12 23.88
C LEU A 193 -9.79 2.39 24.99
N VAL A 194 -10.09 3.32 25.91
CA VAL A 194 -9.24 3.61 27.07
C VAL A 194 -9.11 2.44 28.05
N GLU A 195 -10.05 1.49 28.04
CA GLU A 195 -9.97 0.28 28.87
C GLU A 195 -9.06 -0.79 28.25
N GLN A 196 -8.72 -0.67 26.95
CA GLN A 196 -7.87 -1.64 26.25
C GLN A 196 -6.39 -1.36 26.50
N GLU A 197 -5.66 -2.42 26.88
CA GLU A 197 -4.21 -2.34 27.12
C GLU A 197 -3.44 -1.99 25.85
N ASP A 198 -3.85 -2.52 24.70
CA ASP A 198 -3.25 -2.25 23.38
C ASP A 198 -3.22 -0.75 23.04
N PHE A 199 -4.32 -0.03 23.35
CA PHE A 199 -4.37 1.41 23.15
C PHE A 199 -3.44 2.16 24.12
N SER A 200 -3.44 1.75 25.39
CA SER A 200 -2.55 2.31 26.40
C SER A 200 -1.08 2.15 26.04
N GLU A 201 -0.71 0.98 25.50
CA GLU A 201 0.64 0.72 24.99
C GLU A 201 0.98 1.63 23.81
N ALA A 202 0.09 1.74 22.81
CA ALA A 202 0.30 2.61 21.66
C ALA A 202 0.53 4.08 22.08
N VAL A 203 -0.24 4.59 23.06
CA VAL A 203 -0.03 5.95 23.58
C VAL A 203 1.33 6.10 24.28
N ARG A 204 1.78 5.09 25.06
CA ARG A 204 3.10 5.11 25.69
C ARG A 204 4.23 5.09 24.67
N GLU A 205 4.10 4.28 23.62
CA GLU A 205 5.06 4.22 22.52
C GLU A 205 5.22 5.58 21.84
N GLU A 206 4.10 6.25 21.56
CA GLU A 206 4.10 7.59 20.97
C GLU A 206 4.74 8.63 21.89
N ALA A 207 4.37 8.62 23.18
CA ALA A 207 4.95 9.52 24.16
C ALA A 207 6.47 9.32 24.29
N ALA A 208 6.94 8.07 24.27
CA ALA A 208 8.37 7.75 24.30
C ALA A 208 9.09 8.25 23.04
N ALA A 209 8.47 8.11 21.87
CA ALA A 209 9.04 8.59 20.60
C ALA A 209 9.16 10.12 20.54
N VAL A 210 8.26 10.85 21.21
CA VAL A 210 8.28 12.32 21.29
C VAL A 210 9.32 12.82 22.30
N ARG A 211 9.48 12.15 23.46
CA ARG A 211 10.47 12.53 24.49
C ARG A 211 11.92 12.54 23.98
N GLY A 212 12.23 11.74 22.96
CA GLY A 212 13.55 11.72 22.32
C GLY A 212 13.84 12.89 21.35
N ARG A 213 12.83 13.70 20.99
CA ARG A 213 12.91 14.69 19.91
C ARG A 213 12.92 16.17 20.34
N GLN A 214 12.77 16.47 21.64
CA GLN A 214 12.80 17.80 22.27
C GLN A 214 12.25 18.95 21.38
N GLU A 215 10.93 19.24 21.50
CA GLU A 215 10.30 20.56 21.23
C GLU A 215 8.75 20.53 21.31
N GLN A 216 8.11 19.34 21.32
CA GLN A 216 6.64 19.21 21.43
C GLN A 216 6.22 18.60 22.77
N ASP A 217 5.38 19.32 23.52
CA ASP A 217 4.77 18.87 24.78
C ASP A 217 3.57 17.92 24.56
N SER A 218 3.19 17.67 23.30
CA SER A 218 1.99 16.92 22.93
C SER A 218 2.29 15.60 22.23
N ILE A 219 1.43 14.61 22.46
CA ILE A 219 1.50 13.26 21.87
C ILE A 219 0.66 13.27 20.58
N PRO A 220 1.24 13.07 19.37
CA PRO A 220 0.52 13.21 18.10
C PRO A 220 -0.78 12.41 18.02
N LEU A 221 -0.76 11.13 18.39
CA LEU A 221 -1.96 10.28 18.44
C LEU A 221 -3.07 10.88 19.30
N VAL A 222 -2.72 11.45 20.46
CA VAL A 222 -3.69 12.05 21.40
C VAL A 222 -4.26 13.33 20.80
N ASP A 223 -3.43 14.15 20.16
CA ASP A 223 -3.85 15.39 19.51
C ASP A 223 -4.80 15.13 18.33
N ASP A 224 -4.51 14.12 17.51
CA ASP A 224 -5.38 13.73 16.40
C ASP A 224 -6.75 13.25 16.92
N ILE A 225 -6.76 12.42 17.97
CA ILE A 225 -8.01 11.97 18.62
C ILE A 225 -8.78 13.16 19.20
N ARG A 226 -8.12 14.06 19.93
CA ARG A 226 -8.74 15.29 20.49
C ARG A 226 -9.31 16.18 19.38
N PHE A 227 -8.60 16.32 18.27
CA PHE A 227 -9.07 17.05 17.11
C PHE A 227 -10.37 16.45 16.58
N HIS A 228 -10.45 15.14 16.38
CA HIS A 228 -11.68 14.50 15.93
C HIS A 228 -12.82 14.60 16.95
N ILE A 229 -12.56 14.46 18.26
CA ILE A 229 -13.58 14.64 19.31
C ILE A 229 -14.17 16.06 19.26
N THR A 230 -13.32 17.08 19.13
CA THR A 230 -13.75 18.50 19.14
C THR A 230 -14.37 18.95 17.81
N SER A 231 -14.04 18.28 16.70
CA SER A 231 -14.54 18.66 15.37
C SER A 231 -16.06 18.46 15.15
N VAL A 232 -16.75 17.70 16.02
CA VAL A 232 -18.14 17.22 15.79
C VAL A 232 -19.23 18.04 16.53
N VAL A 233 -18.92 19.23 17.04
CA VAL A 233 -19.85 19.96 17.92
C VAL A 233 -20.82 20.86 17.15
N GLN A 234 -22.10 20.50 17.12
CA GLN A 234 -23.18 21.34 16.57
C GLN A 234 -24.38 21.53 17.53
N THR A 235 -24.48 20.73 18.59
CA THR A 235 -25.64 20.71 19.50
C THR A 235 -25.24 20.50 20.96
N TYR A 236 -26.13 20.83 21.91
CA TYR A 236 -25.87 20.66 23.35
C TYR A 236 -25.62 19.20 23.77
N SER A 237 -26.31 18.23 23.14
CA SER A 237 -26.04 16.80 23.38
C SER A 237 -24.63 16.41 22.94
N ASN A 238 -24.17 16.98 21.82
CA ASN A 238 -22.81 16.73 21.31
C ASN A 238 -21.75 17.36 22.23
N ILE A 239 -22.05 18.49 22.89
CA ILE A 239 -21.14 19.10 23.87
C ILE A 239 -20.92 18.17 25.06
N LYS A 240 -21.99 17.61 25.65
CA LYS A 240 -21.85 16.67 26.77
C LYS A 240 -21.13 15.38 26.39
N GLU A 241 -21.41 14.85 25.20
CA GLU A 241 -20.69 13.69 24.67
C GLU A 241 -19.20 13.98 24.49
N MET A 242 -18.88 15.12 23.88
CA MET A 242 -17.50 15.57 23.69
C MET A 242 -16.77 15.70 25.03
N GLU A 243 -17.37 16.35 26.03
CA GLU A 243 -16.78 16.49 27.37
C GLU A 243 -16.49 15.13 28.01
N ARG A 244 -17.42 14.17 27.91
CA ARG A 244 -17.21 12.81 28.43
C ARG A 244 -16.05 12.09 27.75
N ARG A 245 -15.96 12.20 26.43
CA ARG A 245 -14.90 11.58 25.63
C ARG A 245 -13.53 12.19 25.89
N LEU A 246 -13.45 13.51 26.02
CA LEU A 246 -12.22 14.21 26.41
C LEU A 246 -11.80 13.79 27.82
N HIS A 247 -12.75 13.73 28.75
CA HIS A 247 -12.46 13.33 30.12
C HIS A 247 -11.95 11.89 30.22
N ALA A 248 -12.55 10.94 29.49
CA ALA A 248 -12.07 9.56 29.42
C ALA A 248 -10.61 9.47 28.92
N LEU A 249 -10.25 10.28 27.92
CA LEU A 249 -8.89 10.35 27.40
C LEU A 249 -7.92 11.00 28.42
N GLU A 250 -8.34 12.04 29.13
CA GLU A 250 -7.55 12.67 30.21
C GLU A 250 -7.29 11.69 31.36
N ASP A 251 -8.31 10.98 31.81
CA ASP A 251 -8.21 9.97 32.87
C ASP A 251 -7.21 8.86 32.49
N LEU A 252 -7.23 8.42 31.21
CA LEU A 252 -6.24 7.49 30.70
C LEU A 252 -4.82 8.07 30.82
N LEU A 253 -4.58 9.30 30.36
CA LEU A 253 -3.26 9.93 30.38
C LEU A 253 -2.71 10.05 31.80
N VAL A 254 -3.56 10.43 32.76
CA VAL A 254 -3.22 10.47 34.19
C VAL A 254 -2.88 9.07 34.69
N SER A 255 -3.67 8.05 34.34
CA SER A 255 -3.44 6.67 34.80
C SER A 255 -2.11 6.08 34.33
N ILE A 256 -1.62 6.49 33.16
CA ILE A 256 -0.35 6.03 32.59
C ILE A 256 0.85 6.95 32.91
N GLY A 257 0.66 7.98 33.74
CA GLY A 257 1.71 8.91 34.17
C GLY A 257 2.24 9.81 33.05
N LEU A 258 1.36 10.16 32.10
CA LEU A 258 1.63 11.05 30.97
C LEU A 258 0.85 12.37 31.09
N ASP A 259 0.59 12.79 32.31
CA ASP A 259 0.02 14.09 32.66
C ASP A 259 0.88 15.22 32.08
N CYS A 260 0.35 15.85 31.03
CA CYS A 260 0.83 17.09 30.40
C CYS A 260 0.17 18.31 31.06
#